data_AF-A0A4U6V9Q1-F1
#
_entry.id   AF-A0A4U6V9Q1-F1
#
_cell.length_a   1.000
_cell.length_b   1.000
_cell.length_c   1.000
_cell.angle_alpha   90.00
_cell.angle_beta   90.00
_cell.angle_gamma   90.00
#
_symmetry.space_group_name_H-M   'P 1'
#
loop_
_entity.id
_entity.type
_entity.pdbx_description
1 polymer ?
#
loop_
_entity_poly.entity_id
_entity_poly.type
_entity_poly.pdbx_seq_one_letter_code
_entity_poly.pdbx_strand_id
1 'polypeptide(L)' 'MDLILIYAPYMIALACIYIASVLDTTSWFEELRIDMNIVKNISLEILDFYETYKIDHQRGLPEDKISPVLNKLPAKS' A
#
# COMPACT_ATOMS: atom_id res chain seq x y z
N MET A 1 4.27 -5.14 0.28
CA MET A 1 5.62 -4.85 0.82
C MET A 1 5.53 -3.66 1.78
N ASP A 2 6.44 -3.51 2.77
CA ASP A 2 6.39 -2.38 3.71
C ASP A 2 6.85 -1.08 3.04
N LEU A 3 5.91 -0.39 2.36
CA LEU A 3 6.19 0.80 1.54
C LEU A 3 6.96 1.89 2.29
N ILE A 4 6.68 2.08 3.57
CA ILE A 4 7.32 3.09 4.44
C ILE A 4 8.81 2.84 4.67
N LEU A 5 9.29 1.61 4.47
CA LEU A 5 10.71 1.26 4.61
C LEU A 5 11.51 1.45 3.32
N ILE A 6 10.82 1.65 2.18
CA ILE A 6 11.43 1.64 0.85
C ILE A 6 11.31 3.02 0.17
N TYR A 7 10.18 3.70 0.39
CA TYR A 7 9.87 4.95 -0.29
C TYR A 7 9.82 6.14 0.65
N ALA A 8 10.25 7.29 0.16
CA ALA A 8 10.12 8.55 0.89
C ALA A 8 8.63 8.91 1.08
N PRO A 9 8.24 9.56 2.20
CA PRO A 9 6.83 9.83 2.51
C PRO A 9 6.07 10.58 1.41
N TYR A 10 6.72 11.52 0.72
CA TYR A 10 6.09 12.28 -0.35
C TYR A 10 5.73 11.40 -1.56
N MET A 11 6.53 10.39 -1.88
CA MET A 11 6.24 9.46 -2.99
C MET A 11 5.00 8.63 -2.71
N ILE A 12 4.82 8.21 -1.44
CA ILE A 12 3.63 7.49 -1.00
C ILE A 12 2.41 8.41 -1.07
N ALA A 13 2.53 9.66 -0.60
CA ALA A 13 1.45 10.64 -0.70
C ALA A 13 1.02 10.88 -2.15
N LEU A 14 1.98 10.96 -3.07
CA LEU A 14 1.73 11.12 -4.50
C LEU A 14 1.01 9.93 -5.11
N ALA A 15 1.38 8.70 -4.74
CA ALA A 15 0.66 7.49 -5.14
C ALA A 15 -0.79 7.50 -4.61
N CYS A 16 -0.99 7.92 -3.36
CA CYS A 16 -2.34 8.07 -2.80
C CYS A 16 -3.16 9.12 -3.57
N ILE A 17 -2.57 10.27 -3.91
CA ILE A 17 -3.23 11.30 -4.74
C ILE A 17 -3.59 10.71 -6.10
N TYR A 18 -2.66 9.99 -6.74
CA TYR A 18 -2.85 9.36 -8.05
C TYR A 18 -3.99 8.33 -8.06
N ILE A 19 -4.12 7.52 -6.99
CA ILE A 19 -5.24 6.58 -6.85
C ILE A 19 -6.56 7.30 -6.58
N ALA A 20 -6.55 8.35 -5.75
CA ALA A 20 -7.75 9.08 -5.36
C ALA A 20 -8.28 10.02 -6.45
N SER A 21 -7.42 10.46 -7.37
CA SER A 21 -7.79 11.38 -8.44
C SER A 21 -8.73 10.72 -9.45
N VAL A 22 -9.93 11.27 -9.57
CA VAL A 22 -10.91 10.93 -10.63
C VAL A 22 -10.54 11.61 -11.97
N LEU A 23 -9.71 12.65 -11.92
CA LEU A 23 -9.31 13.48 -13.05
C LEU A 23 -7.91 13.11 -13.54
N ASP A 24 -7.60 13.46 -14.78
CA ASP A 24 -6.26 13.29 -15.35
C ASP A 24 -5.26 14.25 -14.68
N THR A 25 -4.39 13.69 -13.83
CA THR A 25 -3.35 14.42 -13.09
C THR A 25 -2.00 14.40 -13.80
N THR A 26 -1.88 13.81 -15.00
CA THR A 26 -0.59 13.60 -15.67
C THR A 26 0.22 14.88 -15.87
N SER A 27 -0.43 15.98 -16.25
CA SER A 27 0.23 17.29 -16.42
C SER A 27 0.81 17.84 -15.10
N TRP A 28 0.06 17.73 -14.00
CA TRP A 28 0.53 18.15 -12.68
C TRP A 28 1.73 17.31 -12.20
N PHE A 29 1.72 16.01 -12.49
CA PHE A 29 2.85 15.13 -12.20
C PHE A 29 4.09 15.41 -13.06
N GLU A 30 3.90 15.78 -14.33
CA GLU A 30 5.00 16.21 -15.22
C GLU A 30 5.67 17.50 -14.71
N GLU A 31 4.90 18.49 -14.27
CA GLU A 31 5.43 19.73 -13.69
C GLU A 31 6.31 19.47 -12.46
N LEU A 32 5.93 18.50 -11.64
CA LEU A 32 6.68 18.08 -10.45
C LEU A 32 7.95 17.26 -10.77
N ARG A 33 8.15 16.86 -12.04
CA ARG A 33 9.29 16.04 -12.51
C ARG A 33 9.45 14.73 -11.73
N ILE A 34 8.33 14.11 -11.38
CA ILE A 34 8.31 12.84 -10.65
C ILE A 34 8.43 11.67 -11.62
N ASP A 35 9.15 10.63 -11.22
CA ASP A 35 9.14 9.35 -11.93
C ASP A 35 7.79 8.64 -11.73
N MET A 36 6.96 8.69 -12.78
CA MET A 36 5.64 8.06 -12.79
C MET A 36 5.70 6.53 -12.67
N ASN A 37 6.83 5.90 -12.97
CA ASN A 37 6.98 4.46 -12.79
C ASN A 37 7.02 4.10 -11.29
N ILE A 38 7.68 4.92 -10.47
CA ILE A 38 7.69 4.76 -9.01
C ILE A 38 6.28 4.95 -8.45
N VAL A 39 5.59 6.03 -8.84
CA VAL A 39 4.23 6.32 -8.40
C VAL A 39 3.28 5.16 -8.75
N LYS A 40 3.36 4.62 -9.97
CA LYS A 40 2.57 3.48 -10.40
C LYS A 40 2.87 2.22 -9.60
N ASN A 41 4.15 1.90 -9.35
CA ASN A 41 4.52 0.71 -8.57
C ASN A 41 3.99 0.77 -7.13
N ILE A 42 4.15 1.93 -6.46
CA ILE A 42 3.57 2.15 -5.12
C ILE A 42 2.04 2.02 -5.18
N SER A 43 1.41 2.56 -6.22
CA SER A 43 -0.05 2.50 -6.38
C SER A 43 -0.55 1.06 -6.52
N LEU A 44 0.15 0.23 -7.29
CA LEU A 44 -0.19 -1.19 -7.45
C LEU A 44 -0.08 -1.95 -6.13
N GLU A 45 0.97 -1.71 -5.33
CA GLU A 45 1.11 -2.30 -3.99
C GLU A 45 -0.02 -1.88 -3.04
N ILE A 46 -0.44 -0.61 -3.07
CA ILE A 46 -1.58 -0.12 -2.28
C ILE A 46 -2.89 -0.79 -2.72
N LEU A 47 -3.12 -0.93 -4.03
CA LEU A 47 -4.31 -1.58 -4.56
C LEU A 47 -4.34 -3.08 -4.23
N ASP A 48 -3.20 -3.78 -4.35
CA ASP A 48 -3.05 -5.19 -3.97
C ASP A 48 -3.33 -5.42 -2.48
N PHE A 49 -2.91 -4.48 -1.62
CA PHE A 49 -3.28 -4.48 -0.21
C PHE A 49 -4.81 -4.41 -0.01
N TYR A 50 -5.50 -3.52 -0.72
CA TYR A 50 -6.97 -3.41 -0.62
C TYR A 50 -7.70 -4.67 -1.12
N GLU A 51 -7.22 -5.30 -2.20
CA GLU A 51 -7.79 -6.55 -2.70
C GLU A 51 -7.56 -7.72 -1.73
N THR A 52 -6.37 -7.82 -1.15
CA THR A 52 -6.05 -8.80 -0.10
C THR A 52 -6.90 -8.58 1.15
N TYR A 53 -7.16 -7.32 1.51
CA TYR A 53 -7.93 -6.96 2.71
C TYR A 53 -9.46 -7.08 2.53
N LYS A 54 -9.97 -6.94 1.29
CA LYS A 54 -11.40 -7.04 0.96
C LYS A 54 -12.03 -8.42 1.21
N ILE A 55 -11.23 -9.45 1.52
CA ILE A 55 -11.70 -10.82 1.79
C ILE A 55 -12.56 -10.91 3.08
N ASP A 56 -12.59 -9.91 3.96
CA ASP A 56 -13.63 -9.86 5.00
C ASP A 56 -13.97 -8.42 5.42
N HIS A 57 -14.93 -7.81 4.72
CA HIS A 57 -15.43 -6.44 4.99
C HIS A 57 -15.95 -6.23 6.42
N GLN A 58 -16.15 -7.31 7.20
CA GLN A 58 -16.63 -7.26 8.58
C GLN A 58 -15.62 -7.70 9.66
N ARG A 59 -14.46 -8.28 9.30
CA ARG A 59 -13.56 -8.89 10.31
C ARG A 59 -12.08 -8.54 10.20
N GLY A 60 -11.62 -7.88 9.13
CA GLY A 60 -10.18 -7.77 8.92
C GLY A 60 -9.53 -9.16 8.82
N LEU A 61 -8.27 -9.31 9.21
CA LEU A 61 -7.64 -10.64 9.32
C LEU A 61 -8.42 -11.48 10.35
N PRO A 62 -8.95 -12.66 10.00
CA PRO A 62 -9.69 -13.48 10.95
C PRO A 62 -8.82 -13.81 12.17
N GLU A 63 -9.32 -13.59 13.40
CA GLU A 63 -8.59 -13.92 14.63
C GLU A 63 -8.12 -15.39 14.67
N ASP A 64 -8.92 -16.28 14.05
CA ASP A 64 -8.61 -17.70 13.87
C ASP A 64 -7.35 -17.94 13.01
N LYS A 65 -6.94 -16.97 12.19
CA LYS A 65 -5.69 -16.99 11.42
C LYS A 65 -4.54 -16.29 12.13
N ILE A 66 -4.82 -15.36 13.03
CA ILE A 66 -3.79 -14.61 13.77
C ILE A 66 -3.13 -15.50 14.82
N SER A 67 -3.92 -16.20 15.64
CA SER A 67 -3.41 -17.01 16.76
C SER A 67 -2.43 -18.11 16.33
N PRO A 68 -2.68 -18.89 15.25
CA PRO A 68 -1.72 -19.90 14.76
C PRO A 68 -0.42 -19.30 14.20
N VAL A 69 -0.45 -18.08 13.68
CA VAL A 69 0.73 -17.39 13.15
C VAL A 69 1.58 -16.84 14.29
N LEU A 70 0.97 -16.25 15.31
CA LEU A 70 1.67 -15.79 16.52
C LEU A 70 2.40 -16.92 17.23
N ASN A 71 1.78 -18.11 17.31
CA ASN A 71 2.39 -19.29 17.92
C ASN A 71 3.61 -19.84 17.16
N LYS A 72 3.83 -19.42 15.91
CA LYS A 72 5.03 -19.77 15.11
C LYS A 72 6.17 -18.79 15.28
N LEU A 73 5.96 -17.68 15.98
CA LEU A 73 7.03 -16.72 16.25
C LEU A 73 8.07 -17.37 17.17
N PRO A 74 9.37 -17.15 16.93
CA PRO A 74 10.41 -17.67 17.82
C PRO A 74 10.20 -17.11 19.22
N ALA A 75 10.12 -17.98 20.22
CA ALA A 75 10.03 -17.57 21.61
C ALA A 75 11.27 -16.73 21.95
N LYS A 76 11.04 -15.53 22.49
CA LYS A 76 12.11 -14.64 22.96
C LYS A 76 12.89 -15.39 24.03
N SER A 77 14.13 -15.81 23.71
CA SER A 77 15.07 -16.40 24.67
C SER A 77 15.56 -15.37 25.67
#